data_AF-A0A534M9X0-F1
#
_entry.id   AF-A0A534M9X0-F1
#
_cell.length_a   1.000
_cell.length_b   1.000
_cell.length_c   1.000
_cell.angle_alpha   90.00
_cell.angle_beta   90.00
_cell.angle_gamma   90.00
#
_symmetry.space_group_name_H-M   'P 1'
#
loop_
_entity.id
_entity.type
_entity.pdbx_description
1 polymer ?
#
loop_
_entity_poly.entity_id
_entity_poly.type
_entity_poly.pdbx_seq_one_letter_code
_entity_poly.pdbx_strand_id
1 'polypeptide(L)'
;TVTFSVYADTSAASLALLSGNLDFIGWGLSVDDPGTIYNIGGTNRSLLFDATIVNNPGFTQLVVGFNLRGGRTTSDSEFRLALADTLSPLLARQAHANTIVSRSPVINEAVPWFNPNLPIYQVVTTEYPAPTYLLTDQNQRLDSAGYFDRNGDGIREKPDGSPLSLVAIGIPVAESSRIFTIQASTVDVFSRLGLAVSLESVPSASLPARLASGNFDVFIASLPTDLDPGFLSDYFGSAGSKNYVHVLDSALDSSLQSANVALATASRQSAVMSVQDRVMNGGYFVPLIHFNALEATVRGSFAGWVNMPGGVNNFWTYQKVHVSLAGSLAAGLTILPTSVKAGATTTAIAKVTDAEGAPVSGAVVSFWIAGSQVASGTTDGTGTLSTAITAPSAQGATDVQVTIQASKLGYAGATTSAWMTVTPDIRALAVAVTSSAVTIAPGTPATITVTVTSGGSAVSGATVSLDVIGLGGKVAAASGTTDVQGKFTTTFTADVGPRTQFRVVATVTATGHSDGTGSTTVIAEQRVGTVEPRVIAGLDTTTIIVAVLALVVIGAIAAMMGRKK
;
A
#
# COMPACT_ATOMS: atom_id res chain seq x y z
N THR A 1 -7.81 -21.02 -1.30
CA THR A 1 -6.47 -21.41 -1.76
C THR A 1 -5.44 -20.72 -0.90
N VAL A 2 -4.35 -21.40 -0.53
CA VAL A 2 -3.22 -20.79 0.18
C VAL A 2 -2.08 -20.63 -0.82
N THR A 3 -1.50 -19.43 -0.87
CA THR A 3 -0.37 -19.12 -1.75
C THR A 3 0.79 -18.64 -0.88
N PHE A 4 1.96 -19.27 -1.03
CA PHE A 4 3.19 -18.86 -0.35
C PHE A 4 3.98 -17.91 -1.26
N SER A 5 4.25 -16.71 -0.76
CA SER A 5 5.06 -15.70 -1.45
C SER A 5 6.40 -15.54 -0.75
N VAL A 6 7.47 -15.38 -1.53
CA VAL A 6 8.82 -15.17 -1.01
C VAL A 6 9.12 -13.68 -1.00
N TYR A 7 9.56 -13.17 0.15
CA TYR A 7 10.05 -11.80 0.31
C TYR A 7 11.51 -11.85 0.79
N ALA A 8 12.29 -10.82 0.43
CA ALA A 8 13.70 -10.74 0.77
C ALA A 8 13.96 -10.51 2.26
N ASP A 9 13.05 -9.79 2.94
CA ASP A 9 13.18 -9.42 4.34
C ASP A 9 11.80 -9.10 4.96
N THR A 10 11.79 -8.89 6.28
CA THR A 10 10.59 -8.52 7.04
C THR A 10 10.02 -7.17 6.64
N SER A 11 10.84 -6.22 6.16
CA SER A 11 10.35 -4.90 5.75
C SER A 11 9.47 -5.00 4.50
N ALA A 12 9.92 -5.77 3.50
CA ALA A 12 9.17 -6.04 2.28
C ALA A 12 7.86 -6.80 2.58
N ALA A 13 7.89 -7.80 3.46
CA ALA A 13 6.69 -8.53 3.87
C ALA A 13 5.70 -7.66 4.65
N SER A 14 6.21 -6.80 5.54
CA SER A 14 5.40 -5.83 6.29
C SER A 14 4.69 -4.85 5.36
N LEU A 15 5.41 -4.29 4.39
CA LEU A 15 4.84 -3.40 3.38
C LEU A 15 3.75 -4.12 2.56
N ALA A 16 4.00 -5.36 2.15
CA ALA A 16 3.02 -6.16 1.41
C ALA A 16 1.75 -6.41 2.24
N LEU A 17 1.87 -6.77 3.51
CA LEU A 17 0.72 -6.99 4.40
C LEU A 17 -0.07 -5.70 4.60
N LEU A 18 0.62 -4.60 4.90
CA LEU A 18 -0.01 -3.29 5.13
C LEU A 18 -0.63 -2.68 3.87
N SER A 19 -0.19 -3.11 2.68
CA SER A 19 -0.75 -2.71 1.37
C SER A 19 -1.84 -3.67 0.87
N GLY A 20 -2.16 -4.74 1.61
CA GLY A 20 -3.19 -5.72 1.23
C GLY A 20 -2.75 -6.77 0.21
N ASN A 21 -1.44 -6.93 -0.01
CA ASN A 21 -0.85 -7.93 -0.92
C ASN A 21 -0.37 -9.20 -0.20
N LEU A 22 -0.47 -9.26 1.12
CA LEU A 22 -0.10 -10.40 1.95
C LEU A 22 -1.06 -10.51 3.13
N ASP A 23 -1.47 -11.73 3.48
CA ASP A 23 -2.42 -11.95 4.58
C ASP A 23 -1.75 -12.35 5.90
N PHE A 24 -0.54 -12.90 5.83
CA PHE A 24 0.15 -13.51 6.96
C PHE A 24 1.66 -13.48 6.79
N ILE A 25 2.37 -13.02 7.83
CA ILE A 25 3.81 -13.19 7.99
C ILE A 25 4.02 -14.29 9.03
N GLY A 26 4.41 -15.48 8.55
CA GLY A 26 4.54 -16.70 9.37
C GLY A 26 5.96 -17.05 9.78
N TRP A 27 6.95 -16.18 9.60
CA TRP A 27 8.26 -16.32 10.25
C TRP A 27 8.34 -15.42 11.47
N GLY A 28 9.22 -15.77 12.40
CA GLY A 28 9.42 -15.03 13.64
C GLY A 28 9.88 -13.60 13.38
N LEU A 29 9.03 -12.63 13.72
CA LEU A 29 9.33 -11.22 13.73
C LEU A 29 10.28 -10.87 14.90
N SER A 30 11.15 -9.90 14.68
CA SER A 30 11.91 -9.27 15.76
C SER A 30 10.97 -8.49 16.70
N VAL A 31 11.46 -8.14 17.88
CA VAL A 31 10.68 -7.37 18.86
C VAL A 31 10.39 -5.93 18.41
N ASP A 32 11.17 -5.43 17.46
CA ASP A 32 11.04 -4.06 16.93
C ASP A 32 10.19 -4.02 15.66
N ASP A 33 10.14 -5.12 14.89
CA ASP A 33 9.46 -5.20 13.59
C ASP A 33 7.99 -4.73 13.66
N PRO A 34 7.18 -5.10 14.68
CA PRO A 34 5.80 -4.63 14.76
C PRO A 34 5.66 -3.10 14.81
N GLY A 35 6.61 -2.43 15.47
CA GLY A 35 6.58 -0.97 15.68
C GLY A 35 7.15 -0.16 14.52
N THR A 36 7.78 -0.80 13.53
CA THR A 36 8.37 -0.11 12.37
C THR A 36 7.29 0.61 11.56
N ILE A 37 7.54 1.89 11.25
CA ILE A 37 6.62 2.75 10.50
C ILE A 37 6.94 2.70 9.01
N TYR A 38 5.92 2.44 8.20
CA TYR A 38 5.97 2.47 6.74
C TYR A 38 5.02 3.55 6.19
N ASN A 39 5.48 4.36 5.25
CA ASN A 39 4.61 5.31 4.55
C ASN A 39 3.99 4.65 3.31
N ILE A 40 2.67 4.54 3.29
CA ILE A 40 1.90 3.91 2.22
C ILE A 40 0.85 4.90 1.73
N GLY A 41 1.03 5.41 0.51
CA GLY A 41 0.12 6.39 -0.08
C GLY A 41 -0.03 7.68 0.73
N GLY A 42 1.04 8.13 1.41
CA GLY A 42 1.03 9.32 2.26
C GLY A 42 0.55 9.08 3.69
N THR A 43 0.17 7.84 4.05
CA THR A 43 -0.26 7.48 5.41
C THR A 43 0.79 6.62 6.10
N ASN A 44 1.14 6.97 7.34
CA ASN A 44 2.05 6.18 8.17
C ASN A 44 1.30 5.00 8.79
N ARG A 45 1.79 3.79 8.57
CA ARG A 45 1.21 2.53 9.06
C ARG A 45 2.28 1.66 9.73
N SER A 46 1.85 0.74 10.58
CA SER A 46 2.75 -0.25 11.23
C SER A 46 1.98 -1.54 11.52
N LEU A 47 2.66 -2.68 11.63
CA LEU A 47 1.98 -3.93 11.97
C LEU A 47 1.32 -3.85 13.36
N LEU A 48 1.94 -3.15 14.31
CA LEU A 48 1.42 -2.98 15.67
C LEU A 48 0.02 -2.35 15.70
N PHE A 49 -0.23 -1.34 14.86
CA PHE A 49 -1.51 -0.63 14.83
C PHE A 49 -2.49 -1.18 13.79
N ASP A 50 -1.99 -1.76 12.70
CA ASP A 50 -2.80 -2.09 11.52
C ASP A 50 -2.98 -3.60 11.27
N ALA A 51 -2.23 -4.46 11.96
CA ALA A 51 -2.35 -5.92 11.87
C ALA A 51 -2.84 -6.52 13.21
N THR A 52 -3.00 -7.84 13.23
CA THR A 52 -3.10 -8.61 14.47
C THR A 52 -1.75 -9.25 14.74
N ILE A 53 -1.10 -8.87 15.84
CA ILE A 53 0.14 -9.49 16.27
C ILE A 53 -0.19 -10.76 17.05
N VAL A 54 0.33 -11.87 16.56
CA VAL A 54 0.32 -13.15 17.25
C VAL A 54 1.59 -13.24 18.08
N ASN A 55 1.45 -13.68 19.33
CA ASN A 55 2.54 -13.77 20.27
C ASN A 55 2.40 -15.08 21.05
N ASN A 56 3.13 -16.11 20.60
CA ASN A 56 3.12 -17.43 21.21
C ASN A 56 4.51 -17.79 21.75
N PRO A 57 4.62 -18.69 22.74
CA PRO A 57 5.88 -19.33 23.11
C PRO A 57 6.61 -19.87 21.88
N GLY A 58 7.85 -19.44 21.61
CA GLY A 58 8.60 -19.90 20.43
C GLY A 58 9.62 -21.00 20.76
N PHE A 59 10.16 -21.62 19.72
CA PHE A 59 11.12 -22.72 19.79
C PHE A 59 12.56 -22.26 19.51
N THR A 60 12.96 -21.13 20.07
CA THR A 60 14.36 -20.70 20.04
C THR A 60 14.72 -20.25 21.43
N GLN A 61 15.83 -20.77 21.96
CA GLN A 61 16.30 -20.47 23.30
C GLN A 61 17.66 -19.79 23.24
N LEU A 62 17.85 -18.72 24.02
CA LEU A 62 19.18 -18.23 24.34
C LEU A 62 19.74 -19.08 25.47
N VAL A 63 20.90 -19.68 25.25
CA VAL A 63 21.46 -20.67 26.17
C VAL A 63 22.94 -20.40 26.42
N VAL A 64 23.42 -20.80 27.58
CA VAL A 64 24.83 -20.91 27.90
C VAL A 64 25.20 -22.39 27.90
N GLY A 65 26.08 -22.80 26.99
CA GLY A 65 26.56 -24.18 26.93
C GLY A 65 28.06 -24.27 27.21
N PHE A 66 28.45 -25.34 27.88
CA PHE A 66 29.83 -25.61 28.25
C PHE A 66 30.39 -26.73 27.38
N ASN A 67 31.67 -26.63 27.01
CA ASN A 67 32.33 -27.67 26.22
C ASN A 67 32.85 -28.79 27.14
N LEU A 68 32.27 -29.97 27.04
CA LEU A 68 32.59 -31.14 27.87
C LEU A 68 33.75 -31.98 27.32
N ARG A 69 34.37 -31.59 26.19
CA ARG A 69 35.50 -32.35 25.63
C ARG A 69 36.60 -32.52 26.69
N GLY A 70 37.03 -33.76 26.87
CA GLY A 70 38.04 -34.10 27.88
C GLY A 70 39.32 -33.26 27.75
N GLY A 71 39.87 -32.86 28.89
CA GLY A 71 41.06 -32.00 28.98
C GLY A 71 40.77 -30.50 28.99
N ARG A 72 39.53 -30.07 28.75
CA ARG A 72 39.10 -28.68 29.01
C ARG A 72 38.72 -28.49 30.48
N THR A 73 38.92 -27.28 31.01
CA THR A 73 38.45 -26.94 32.36
C THR A 73 36.94 -27.13 32.51
N THR A 74 36.16 -26.79 31.48
CA THR A 74 34.71 -26.98 31.45
C THR A 74 34.27 -28.45 31.39
N SER A 75 35.19 -29.43 31.33
CA SER A 75 34.83 -30.85 31.53
C SER A 75 34.64 -31.22 33.02
N ASP A 76 35.12 -30.38 33.94
CA ASP A 76 34.89 -30.50 35.39
C ASP A 76 33.47 -30.04 35.77
N SER A 77 32.72 -30.90 36.44
CA SER A 77 31.34 -30.60 36.86
C SER A 77 31.25 -29.52 37.91
N GLU A 78 32.17 -29.49 38.89
CA GLU A 78 32.13 -28.50 39.97
C GLU A 78 32.44 -27.11 39.42
N PHE A 79 33.38 -27.03 38.48
CA PHE A 79 33.66 -25.81 37.74
C PHE A 79 32.43 -25.33 36.95
N ARG A 80 31.86 -26.18 36.08
CA ARG A 80 30.69 -25.78 35.26
C ARG A 80 29.53 -25.31 36.09
N LEU A 81 29.20 -26.05 37.15
CA LEU A 81 28.04 -25.75 37.96
C LEU A 81 28.25 -24.47 38.80
N ALA A 82 29.46 -24.18 39.26
CA ALA A 82 29.77 -22.88 39.86
C ALA A 82 29.51 -21.72 38.88
N LEU A 83 29.84 -21.88 37.60
CA LEU A 83 29.54 -20.87 36.57
C LEU A 83 28.04 -20.81 36.27
N ALA A 84 27.38 -21.96 36.13
CA ALA A 84 25.94 -22.07 35.85
C ALA A 84 25.09 -21.36 36.92
N ASP A 85 25.44 -21.52 38.20
CA ASP A 85 24.74 -20.89 39.32
C ASP A 85 24.81 -19.36 39.29
N THR A 86 25.77 -18.77 38.56
CA THR A 86 25.88 -17.30 38.41
C THR A 86 24.99 -16.70 37.33
N LEU A 87 24.37 -17.54 36.50
CA LEU A 87 23.56 -17.08 35.38
C LEU A 87 22.23 -16.47 35.85
N SER A 88 21.73 -15.49 35.10
CA SER A 88 20.48 -14.79 35.45
C SER A 88 19.49 -14.73 34.28
N PRO A 89 18.60 -15.73 34.17
CA PRO A 89 17.46 -15.73 33.25
C PRO A 89 16.57 -14.49 33.32
N LEU A 90 16.38 -13.91 34.52
CA LEU A 90 15.55 -12.72 34.69
C LEU A 90 16.12 -11.49 34.01
N LEU A 91 17.44 -11.33 34.06
CA LEU A 91 18.11 -10.20 33.45
C LEU A 91 18.26 -10.37 31.96
N ALA A 92 18.45 -11.60 31.49
CA ALA A 92 18.32 -11.92 30.07
C ALA A 92 16.93 -11.50 29.54
N ARG A 93 15.86 -11.82 30.28
CA ARG A 93 14.49 -11.39 29.95
C ARG A 93 14.32 -9.87 30.01
N GLN A 94 14.96 -9.18 30.96
CA GLN A 94 14.90 -7.72 31.04
C GLN A 94 15.63 -7.04 29.88
N ALA A 95 16.79 -7.56 29.48
CA ALA A 95 17.56 -7.07 28.34
C ALA A 95 16.88 -7.36 27.00
N HIS A 96 16.09 -8.43 26.92
CA HIS A 96 15.36 -8.82 25.73
C HIS A 96 13.87 -9.04 26.00
N ALA A 97 13.06 -8.00 25.77
CA ALA A 97 11.61 -8.08 25.87
C ALA A 97 11.00 -9.17 24.96
N ASN A 98 9.72 -9.50 25.18
CA ASN A 98 8.98 -10.56 24.46
C ASN A 98 9.67 -11.94 24.51
N THR A 99 10.25 -12.25 25.66
CA THR A 99 10.86 -13.55 25.97
C THR A 99 10.30 -14.06 27.29
N ILE A 100 10.41 -15.36 27.48
CA ILE A 100 9.97 -16.07 28.68
C ILE A 100 11.21 -16.74 29.29
N VAL A 101 11.29 -16.77 30.62
CA VAL A 101 12.38 -17.45 31.32
C VAL A 101 12.34 -18.94 31.00
N SER A 102 13.46 -19.47 30.49
CA SER A 102 13.60 -20.90 30.24
C SER A 102 14.38 -21.57 31.38
N ARG A 103 14.03 -22.81 31.72
CA ARG A 103 14.60 -23.59 32.83
C ARG A 103 14.93 -25.03 32.42
N SER A 104 15.10 -25.26 31.12
CA SER A 104 14.47 -26.32 30.34
C SER A 104 15.06 -26.37 28.94
N PRO A 105 15.96 -27.31 28.52
CA PRO A 105 16.19 -27.51 27.09
C PRO A 105 14.88 -27.74 26.33
N VAL A 106 13.87 -28.29 27.00
CA VAL A 106 12.47 -28.32 26.55
C VAL A 106 11.74 -27.12 27.18
N ILE A 107 11.04 -26.32 26.36
CA ILE A 107 10.30 -25.15 26.85
C ILE A 107 9.16 -25.57 27.79
N ASN A 108 8.80 -24.69 28.73
CA ASN A 108 7.81 -24.97 29.77
C ASN A 108 6.42 -25.32 29.19
N GLU A 109 6.09 -24.76 28.02
CA GLU A 109 4.80 -24.93 27.36
C GLU A 109 4.71 -26.20 26.51
N ALA A 110 5.82 -26.92 26.29
CA ALA A 110 5.84 -28.20 25.59
C ALA A 110 5.39 -29.35 26.52
N VAL A 111 4.18 -29.24 27.06
CA VAL A 111 3.53 -30.28 27.87
C VAL A 111 3.11 -31.45 26.96
N PRO A 112 3.34 -32.72 27.35
CA PRO A 112 3.78 -33.20 28.67
C PRO A 112 5.30 -33.37 28.83
N TRP A 113 6.12 -32.91 27.90
CA TRP A 113 7.55 -33.22 27.82
C TRP A 113 8.43 -32.44 28.80
N PHE A 114 8.03 -31.22 29.16
CA PHE A 114 8.76 -30.38 30.11
C PHE A 114 8.90 -31.03 31.49
N ASN A 115 10.12 -31.06 32.04
CA ASN A 115 10.39 -31.48 33.42
C ASN A 115 10.37 -30.26 34.38
N PRO A 116 9.38 -30.14 35.28
CA PRO A 116 9.29 -29.02 36.22
C PRO A 116 10.23 -29.12 37.43
N ASN A 117 10.87 -30.26 37.67
CA ASN A 117 11.63 -30.56 38.90
C ASN A 117 13.15 -30.36 38.72
N LEU A 118 13.57 -29.49 37.81
CA LEU A 118 14.97 -29.27 37.47
C LEU A 118 15.61 -28.18 38.35
N PRO A 119 16.95 -28.17 38.47
CA PRO A 119 17.67 -27.06 39.09
C PRO A 119 17.30 -25.72 38.46
N ILE A 120 17.12 -24.70 39.31
CA ILE A 120 16.87 -23.33 38.86
C ILE A 120 18.17 -22.55 38.97
N TYR A 121 18.89 -22.44 37.86
CA TYR A 121 20.06 -21.57 37.73
C TYR A 121 19.60 -20.12 37.63
N GLN A 122 19.48 -19.44 38.78
CA GLN A 122 18.99 -18.08 38.85
C GLN A 122 19.62 -17.36 40.04
N VAL A 123 20.59 -16.49 39.76
CA VAL A 123 21.01 -15.49 40.75
C VAL A 123 19.86 -14.49 40.95
N VAL A 124 19.31 -14.44 42.16
CA VAL A 124 18.32 -13.43 42.56
C VAL A 124 19.08 -12.21 43.06
N THR A 125 19.35 -11.27 42.15
CA THR A 125 19.95 -9.97 42.46
C THR A 125 19.24 -8.86 41.67
N THR A 126 19.12 -7.68 42.27
CA THR A 126 18.68 -6.45 41.56
C THR A 126 19.86 -5.69 40.94
N GLU A 127 21.09 -6.05 41.32
CA GLU A 127 22.34 -5.51 40.79
C GLU A 127 22.99 -6.54 39.86
N TYR A 128 23.26 -6.15 38.62
CA TYR A 128 23.99 -7.00 37.68
C TYR A 128 24.96 -6.20 36.83
N PRO A 129 26.18 -6.72 36.58
CA PRO A 129 26.74 -8.00 37.04
C PRO A 129 26.78 -8.14 38.57
N ALA A 130 26.49 -9.34 39.08
CA ALA A 130 26.37 -9.57 40.52
C ALA A 130 27.68 -9.15 41.23
N PRO A 131 27.63 -8.31 42.29
CA PRO A 131 28.81 -8.00 43.07
C PRO A 131 29.48 -9.26 43.62
N THR A 132 30.81 -9.23 43.77
CA THR A 132 31.61 -10.39 44.19
C THR A 132 31.15 -11.01 45.52
N TYR A 133 30.61 -10.21 46.45
CA TYR A 133 30.08 -10.71 47.72
C TYR A 133 28.80 -11.57 47.58
N LEU A 134 28.04 -11.42 46.48
CA LEU A 134 26.90 -12.27 46.15
C LEU A 134 27.31 -13.62 45.53
N LEU A 135 28.60 -13.82 45.25
CA LEU A 135 29.15 -15.02 44.62
C LEU A 135 29.85 -15.95 45.63
N THR A 136 29.53 -15.84 46.93
CA THR A 136 30.25 -16.55 48.00
C THR A 136 30.22 -18.06 47.81
N ASP A 137 29.05 -18.63 47.54
CA ASP A 137 28.89 -20.08 47.33
C ASP A 137 29.66 -20.57 46.10
N GLN A 138 29.62 -19.81 45.00
CA GLN A 138 30.34 -20.15 43.77
C GLN A 138 31.85 -20.03 43.95
N ASN A 139 32.34 -19.01 44.65
CA ASN A 139 33.75 -18.88 45.00
C ASN A 139 34.22 -20.05 45.88
N GLN A 140 33.46 -20.40 46.93
CA GLN A 140 33.76 -21.54 47.80
C GLN A 140 33.77 -22.86 47.03
N ARG A 141 32.88 -23.01 46.05
CA ARG A 141 32.82 -24.19 45.19
C ARG A 141 34.05 -24.31 44.30
N LEU A 142 34.48 -23.22 43.68
CA LEU A 142 35.71 -23.18 42.89
C LEU A 142 36.95 -23.48 43.75
N ASP A 143 37.03 -22.89 44.96
CA ASP A 143 38.11 -23.16 45.92
C ASP A 143 38.16 -24.65 46.31
N SER A 144 37.00 -25.23 46.63
CA SER A 144 36.87 -26.64 47.02
C SER A 144 37.22 -27.60 45.89
N ALA A 145 37.00 -27.18 44.64
CA ALA A 145 37.41 -27.91 43.44
C ALA A 145 38.89 -27.68 43.06
N GLY A 146 39.64 -26.87 43.81
CA GLY A 146 41.07 -26.65 43.61
C GLY A 146 41.42 -25.50 42.65
N TYR A 147 40.43 -24.71 42.24
CA TYR A 147 40.64 -23.50 41.45
C TYR A 147 40.78 -22.30 42.39
N PHE A 148 41.99 -21.86 42.67
CA PHE A 148 42.25 -20.68 43.50
C PHE A 148 43.45 -19.92 42.95
N ASP A 149 43.46 -18.62 43.20
CA ASP A 149 44.58 -17.74 42.86
C ASP A 149 45.75 -18.04 43.80
N ARG A 150 46.78 -18.69 43.26
CA ARG A 150 47.99 -19.09 43.99
C ARG A 150 49.05 -18.01 43.97
N ASN A 151 49.03 -17.14 42.97
CA ASN A 151 50.12 -16.22 42.67
C ASN A 151 49.80 -14.76 43.08
N GLY A 152 48.55 -14.48 43.45
CA GLY A 152 48.04 -13.19 43.90
C GLY A 152 47.75 -12.19 42.78
N ASP A 153 47.61 -12.63 41.52
CA ASP A 153 47.34 -11.77 40.36
C ASP A 153 45.84 -11.49 40.14
N GLY A 154 44.96 -12.07 40.98
CA GLY A 154 43.51 -11.94 40.89
C GLY A 154 42.84 -12.97 39.97
N ILE A 155 43.61 -13.88 39.34
CA ILE A 155 43.12 -14.94 38.47
C ILE A 155 43.38 -16.30 39.11
N ARG A 156 42.36 -17.17 39.12
CA ARG A 156 42.45 -18.52 39.63
C ARG A 156 43.26 -19.41 38.68
N GLU A 157 44.19 -20.22 39.18
CA GLU A 157 44.79 -21.31 38.40
C GLU A 157 43.98 -22.60 38.48
N LYS A 158 44.25 -23.52 37.54
CA LYS A 158 43.72 -24.88 37.57
C LYS A 158 44.22 -25.66 38.79
N PRO A 159 43.61 -26.81 39.14
CA PRO A 159 44.04 -27.65 40.26
C PRO A 159 45.50 -28.10 40.18
N ASP A 160 46.02 -28.27 38.96
CA ASP A 160 47.42 -28.63 38.69
C ASP A 160 48.39 -27.44 38.77
N GLY A 161 47.90 -26.23 39.05
CA GLY A 161 48.67 -24.99 39.13
C GLY A 161 48.96 -24.33 37.77
N SER A 162 48.48 -24.88 36.66
CA SER A 162 48.64 -24.25 35.34
C SER A 162 47.69 -23.05 35.15
N PRO A 163 48.06 -22.07 34.31
CA PRO A 163 47.21 -20.92 34.01
C PRO A 163 45.83 -21.33 33.51
N LEU A 164 44.80 -20.61 33.94
CA LEU A 164 43.42 -20.80 33.52
C LEU A 164 42.98 -19.64 32.63
N SER A 165 42.56 -19.97 31.42
CA SER A 165 41.93 -19.03 30.50
C SER A 165 40.76 -19.71 29.80
N LEU A 166 39.66 -18.99 29.62
CA LEU A 166 38.47 -19.48 28.91
C LEU A 166 38.19 -18.64 27.67
N VAL A 167 37.80 -19.32 26.59
CA VAL A 167 37.24 -18.69 25.40
C VAL A 167 35.72 -18.83 25.42
N ALA A 168 35.02 -17.72 25.65
CA ALA A 168 33.59 -17.62 25.45
C ALA A 168 33.29 -17.15 24.03
N ILE A 169 32.29 -17.73 23.37
CA ILE A 169 31.85 -17.30 22.04
C ILE A 169 30.38 -16.85 22.06
N GLY A 170 30.07 -15.83 21.26
CA GLY A 170 28.71 -15.32 21.06
C GLY A 170 28.59 -14.55 19.75
N ILE A 171 27.46 -13.90 19.50
CA ILE A 171 27.23 -13.12 18.27
C ILE A 171 27.73 -11.69 18.41
N PRO A 172 28.08 -11.00 17.30
CA PRO A 172 28.52 -9.60 17.34
C PRO A 172 27.40 -8.63 17.73
N VAL A 173 27.78 -7.50 18.37
CA VAL A 173 26.87 -6.42 18.76
C VAL A 173 26.04 -5.86 17.60
N ALA A 174 26.58 -5.90 16.38
CA ALA A 174 25.91 -5.42 15.17
C ALA A 174 24.72 -6.30 14.75
N GLU A 175 24.69 -7.58 15.13
CA GLU A 175 23.55 -8.47 14.86
C GLU A 175 22.47 -8.35 15.95
N SER A 176 22.87 -8.17 17.21
CA SER A 176 21.95 -7.88 18.30
C SER A 176 22.66 -7.27 19.50
N SER A 177 22.40 -5.99 19.77
CA SER A 177 22.92 -5.30 20.96
C SER A 177 22.35 -5.88 22.26
N ARG A 178 21.10 -6.37 22.24
CA ARG A 178 20.41 -6.99 23.38
C ARG A 178 21.08 -8.31 23.78
N ILE A 179 21.28 -9.21 22.81
CA ILE A 179 21.95 -10.49 23.06
C ILE A 179 23.41 -10.25 23.44
N PHE A 180 24.12 -9.34 22.75
CA PHE A 180 25.50 -9.01 23.09
C PHE A 180 25.64 -8.48 24.53
N THR A 181 24.69 -7.67 25.01
CA THR A 181 24.66 -7.20 26.40
C THR A 181 24.58 -8.38 27.37
N ILE A 182 23.76 -9.39 27.09
CA ILE A 182 23.66 -10.61 27.91
C ILE A 182 24.97 -11.42 27.88
N GLN A 183 25.62 -11.53 26.72
CA GLN A 183 26.90 -12.22 26.57
C GLN A 183 28.02 -11.55 27.38
N ALA A 184 28.17 -10.24 27.23
CA ALA A 184 29.18 -9.46 27.94
C ALA A 184 28.93 -9.49 29.46
N SER A 185 27.67 -9.40 29.85
CA SER A 185 27.17 -9.59 31.21
C SER A 185 27.59 -10.92 31.83
N THR A 186 27.39 -12.03 31.12
CA THR A 186 27.82 -13.37 31.57
C THR A 186 29.34 -13.45 31.75
N VAL A 187 30.10 -12.93 30.78
CA VAL A 187 31.58 -12.95 30.83
C VAL A 187 32.14 -12.06 31.94
N ASP A 188 31.50 -10.92 32.21
CA ASP A 188 31.87 -10.05 33.34
C ASP A 188 31.69 -10.76 34.68
N VAL A 189 30.56 -11.46 34.89
CA VAL A 189 30.35 -12.24 36.12
C VAL A 189 31.36 -13.36 36.28
N PHE A 190 31.74 -14.04 35.19
CA PHE A 190 32.82 -15.04 35.24
C PHE A 190 34.18 -14.39 35.59
N SER A 191 34.44 -13.18 35.08
CA SER A 191 35.67 -12.45 35.41
C SER A 191 35.70 -12.05 36.89
N ARG A 192 34.56 -11.71 37.49
CA ARG A 192 34.42 -11.43 38.94
C ARG A 192 34.63 -12.64 39.84
N LEU A 193 34.51 -13.85 39.30
CA LEU A 193 34.94 -15.08 39.96
C LEU A 193 36.46 -15.29 39.90
N GLY A 194 37.23 -14.33 39.36
CA GLY A 194 38.68 -14.47 39.19
C GLY A 194 39.06 -15.37 38.02
N LEU A 195 38.30 -15.35 36.92
CA LEU A 195 38.59 -16.14 35.73
C LEU A 195 39.06 -15.21 34.60
N ALA A 196 40.15 -15.58 33.91
CA ALA A 196 40.52 -14.90 32.67
C ALA A 196 39.63 -15.40 31.52
N VAL A 197 38.68 -14.59 31.08
CA VAL A 197 37.71 -14.96 30.03
C VAL A 197 37.74 -13.98 28.88
N SER A 198 37.91 -14.47 27.65
CA SER A 198 37.77 -13.66 26.43
C SER A 198 36.45 -13.95 25.73
N LEU A 199 35.71 -12.90 25.35
CA LEU A 199 34.51 -13.02 24.51
C LEU A 199 34.87 -12.81 23.04
N GLU A 200 34.79 -13.87 22.24
CA GLU A 200 34.93 -13.80 20.79
C GLU A 200 33.56 -13.68 20.11
N SER A 201 33.43 -12.70 19.21
CA SER A 201 32.23 -12.55 18.38
C SER A 201 32.32 -13.37 17.11
N VAL A 202 31.31 -14.20 16.87
CA VAL A 202 31.18 -15.09 15.71
C VAL A 202 29.84 -14.78 15.04
N PRO A 203 29.83 -14.38 13.75
CA PRO A 203 28.58 -14.11 13.05
C PRO A 203 27.60 -15.28 13.13
N SER A 204 26.30 -15.02 13.27
CA SER A 204 25.29 -16.08 13.46
C SER A 204 25.34 -17.16 12.38
N ALA A 205 25.61 -16.77 11.13
CA ALA A 205 25.72 -17.71 10.01
C ALA A 205 26.92 -18.68 10.13
N SER A 206 27.98 -18.31 10.85
CA SER A 206 29.17 -19.14 11.07
C SER A 206 29.19 -19.84 12.43
N LEU A 207 28.29 -19.46 13.33
CA LEU A 207 28.24 -19.97 14.70
C LEU A 207 28.06 -21.49 14.77
N PRO A 208 27.18 -22.15 13.99
CA PRO A 208 27.06 -23.62 14.00
C PRO A 208 28.37 -24.35 13.68
N ALA A 209 29.14 -23.85 12.69
CA ALA A 209 30.43 -24.43 12.32
C ALA A 209 31.48 -24.22 13.43
N ARG A 210 31.48 -23.04 14.07
CA ARG A 210 32.36 -22.78 15.23
C ARG A 210 32.03 -23.69 16.40
N LEU A 211 30.74 -23.88 16.71
CA LEU A 211 30.29 -24.80 17.76
C LEU A 211 30.69 -26.25 17.47
N ALA A 212 30.52 -26.70 16.22
CA ALA A 212 30.93 -28.04 15.79
C ALA A 212 32.45 -28.27 15.90
N SER A 213 33.29 -27.25 15.70
CA SER A 213 34.75 -27.39 15.85
C SER A 213 35.17 -27.74 17.29
N GLY A 214 34.39 -27.28 18.29
CA GLY A 214 34.74 -27.39 19.70
C GLY A 214 35.90 -26.48 20.13
N ASN A 215 36.25 -25.46 19.34
CA ASN A 215 37.31 -24.48 19.65
C ASN A 215 36.77 -23.30 20.48
N PHE A 216 36.26 -23.61 21.67
CA PHE A 216 35.76 -22.69 22.70
C PHE A 216 35.57 -23.46 24.01
N ASP A 217 35.40 -22.76 25.12
CA ASP A 217 35.08 -23.34 26.43
C ASP A 217 33.60 -23.13 26.76
N VAL A 218 33.08 -21.93 26.48
CA VAL A 218 31.68 -21.56 26.71
C VAL A 218 31.08 -20.97 25.43
N PHE A 219 29.83 -21.27 25.13
CA PHE A 219 29.08 -20.51 24.13
C PHE A 219 27.84 -19.89 24.75
N ILE A 220 27.48 -18.70 24.27
CA ILE A 220 26.20 -18.06 24.54
C ILE A 220 25.52 -17.85 23.18
N ALA A 221 24.49 -18.65 22.90
CA ALA A 221 23.91 -18.73 21.56
C ALA A 221 22.40 -18.89 21.60
N SER A 222 21.74 -18.35 20.57
CA SER A 222 20.34 -18.66 20.28
C SER A 222 20.27 -19.95 19.48
N LEU A 223 19.61 -20.97 20.02
CA LEU A 223 19.53 -22.30 19.43
C LEU A 223 18.08 -22.73 19.23
N PRO A 224 17.73 -23.30 18.06
CA PRO A 224 16.39 -23.79 17.81
C PRO A 224 16.11 -25.08 18.60
N THR A 225 14.89 -25.19 19.11
CA THR A 225 14.29 -26.39 19.69
C THR A 225 13.08 -26.80 18.86
N ASP A 226 12.34 -27.81 19.29
CA ASP A 226 11.12 -28.25 18.61
C ASP A 226 10.04 -28.64 19.63
N LEU A 227 8.79 -28.73 19.15
CA LEU A 227 7.67 -29.23 19.95
C LEU A 227 7.86 -30.69 20.36
N ASP A 228 8.36 -31.52 19.43
CA ASP A 228 8.68 -32.92 19.70
C ASP A 228 10.08 -33.01 20.32
N PRO A 229 10.26 -33.69 21.46
CA PRO A 229 11.53 -33.71 22.19
C PRO A 229 12.63 -34.54 21.51
N GLY A 230 12.39 -35.13 20.32
CA GLY A 230 13.40 -35.86 19.56
C GLY A 230 14.65 -35.03 19.22
N PHE A 231 14.53 -33.70 19.14
CA PHE A 231 15.69 -32.80 18.93
C PHE A 231 16.77 -32.97 20.02
N LEU A 232 16.42 -33.45 21.22
CA LEU A 232 17.38 -33.68 22.30
C LEU A 232 18.47 -34.68 21.90
N SER A 233 18.18 -35.64 21.01
CA SER A 233 19.19 -36.57 20.50
C SER A 233 20.25 -35.91 19.62
N ASP A 234 19.87 -34.90 18.84
CA ASP A 234 20.83 -34.13 18.05
C ASP A 234 21.76 -33.30 18.93
N TYR A 235 21.22 -32.72 20.02
CA TYR A 235 21.97 -31.82 20.90
C TYR A 235 22.81 -32.53 21.96
N PHE A 236 22.36 -33.69 22.45
CA PHE A 236 22.94 -34.33 23.63
C PHE A 236 23.35 -35.79 23.42
N GLY A 237 23.02 -36.38 22.27
CA GLY A 237 23.56 -37.69 21.91
C GLY A 237 25.06 -37.58 21.62
N SER A 238 25.84 -38.57 22.05
CA SER A 238 27.28 -38.60 21.81
C SER A 238 27.64 -38.53 20.31
N ALA A 239 26.76 -39.03 19.44
CA ALA A 239 26.86 -38.95 17.98
C ALA A 239 25.92 -37.91 17.34
N GLY A 240 25.31 -37.04 18.15
CA GLY A 240 24.35 -36.04 17.71
C GLY A 240 24.97 -34.98 16.81
N SER A 241 24.25 -34.60 15.75
CA SER A 241 24.72 -33.65 14.73
C SER A 241 24.93 -32.23 15.27
N LYS A 242 24.28 -31.90 16.39
CA LYS A 242 24.31 -30.62 17.08
C LYS A 242 24.82 -30.77 18.51
N ASN A 243 25.64 -31.79 18.79
CA ASN A 243 26.28 -31.97 20.09
C ASN A 243 27.36 -30.90 20.32
N TYR A 244 26.92 -29.66 20.43
CA TYR A 244 27.74 -28.46 20.57
C TYR A 244 28.38 -28.39 21.94
N VAL A 245 27.84 -29.09 22.93
CA VAL A 245 28.50 -29.25 24.24
C VAL A 245 29.56 -30.35 24.21
N HIS A 246 29.71 -31.10 23.12
CA HIS A 246 30.66 -32.21 22.95
C HIS A 246 30.58 -33.26 24.07
N VAL A 247 29.37 -33.55 24.55
CA VAL A 247 29.14 -34.55 25.61
C VAL A 247 29.37 -35.96 25.08
N LEU A 248 30.04 -36.79 25.87
CA LEU A 248 30.15 -38.23 25.63
C LEU A 248 29.67 -38.95 26.90
N ASP A 249 28.43 -39.44 26.87
CA ASP A 249 27.75 -39.95 28.06
C ASP A 249 26.80 -41.11 27.71
N SER A 250 27.22 -42.34 27.98
CA SER A 250 26.48 -43.55 27.60
C SER A 250 25.14 -43.71 28.32
N ALA A 251 24.99 -43.16 29.53
CA ALA A 251 23.73 -43.21 30.26
C ALA A 251 22.74 -42.15 29.74
N LEU A 252 23.25 -41.00 29.30
CA LEU A 252 22.46 -40.02 28.55
C LEU A 252 22.00 -40.60 27.21
N ASP A 253 22.90 -41.24 26.45
CA ASP A 253 22.58 -41.91 25.19
C ASP A 253 21.49 -42.98 25.36
N SER A 254 21.56 -43.77 26.44
CA SER A 254 20.55 -44.78 26.77
C SER A 254 19.18 -44.16 27.05
N SER A 255 19.14 -43.01 27.73
CA SER A 255 17.90 -42.27 28.02
C SER A 255 17.31 -41.67 26.74
N LEU A 256 18.14 -41.09 25.88
CA LEU A 256 17.76 -40.56 24.57
C LEU A 256 17.20 -41.66 23.66
N GLN A 257 17.87 -42.81 23.58
CA GLN A 257 17.39 -43.95 22.81
C GLN A 257 16.05 -44.45 23.33
N SER A 258 15.89 -44.54 24.66
CA SER A 258 14.63 -44.93 25.30
C SER A 258 13.50 -43.97 24.97
N ALA A 259 13.76 -42.65 24.95
CA ALA A 259 12.78 -41.64 24.54
C ALA A 259 12.35 -41.78 23.07
N ASN A 260 13.26 -42.19 22.18
CA ASN A 260 12.96 -42.29 20.75
C ASN A 260 12.21 -43.57 20.35
N VAL A 261 12.40 -44.68 21.06
CA VAL A 261 11.74 -45.96 20.74
C VAL A 261 10.49 -46.24 21.57
N ALA A 262 10.22 -45.43 22.61
CA ALA A 262 9.07 -45.63 23.47
C ALA A 262 7.74 -45.35 22.75
N LEU A 263 6.89 -46.38 22.66
CA LEU A 263 5.54 -46.29 22.07
C LEU A 263 4.51 -45.74 23.05
N ALA A 264 4.68 -45.99 24.35
CA ALA A 264 3.79 -45.49 25.38
C ALA A 264 4.17 -44.07 25.80
N THR A 265 3.21 -43.14 25.76
CA THR A 265 3.43 -41.72 26.08
C THR A 265 4.08 -41.50 27.44
N ALA A 266 3.61 -42.20 28.48
CA ALA A 266 4.16 -42.08 29.83
C ALA A 266 5.64 -42.53 29.92
N SER A 267 5.99 -43.63 29.24
CA SER A 267 7.37 -44.11 29.18
C SER A 267 8.28 -43.13 28.44
N ARG A 268 7.80 -42.60 27.30
CA ARG A 268 8.52 -41.57 26.54
C ARG A 268 8.73 -40.31 27.39
N GLN A 269 7.69 -39.86 28.09
CA GLN A 269 7.73 -38.69 28.96
C GLN A 269 8.77 -38.85 30.05
N SER A 270 8.78 -39.98 30.77
CA SER A 270 9.77 -40.26 31.81
C SER A 270 11.20 -40.24 31.28
N ALA A 271 11.44 -40.83 30.10
CA ALA A 271 12.77 -40.83 29.48
C ALA A 271 13.22 -39.42 29.07
N VAL A 272 12.33 -38.63 28.46
CA VAL A 272 12.58 -37.22 28.09
C VAL A 272 12.87 -36.35 29.32
N MET A 273 12.17 -36.57 30.44
CA MET A 273 12.43 -35.86 31.69
C MET A 273 13.78 -36.24 32.31
N SER A 274 14.19 -37.51 32.21
CA SER A 274 15.51 -38.00 32.66
C SER A 274 16.67 -37.39 31.85
N VAL A 275 16.48 -37.19 30.54
CA VAL A 275 17.45 -36.48 29.69
C VAL A 275 17.63 -35.04 30.17
N GLN A 276 16.53 -34.30 30.39
CA GLN A 276 16.59 -32.94 30.91
C GLN A 276 17.26 -32.87 32.28
N ASP A 277 16.94 -33.81 33.18
CA ASP A 277 17.51 -33.89 34.52
C ASP A 277 19.03 -34.03 34.46
N ARG A 278 19.54 -34.98 33.67
CA ARG A 278 20.98 -35.20 33.53
C ARG A 278 21.71 -34.01 32.92
N VAL A 279 21.13 -33.40 31.89
CA VAL A 279 21.71 -32.22 31.21
C VAL A 279 21.78 -31.02 32.15
N MET A 280 20.70 -30.75 32.89
CA MET A 280 20.62 -29.61 33.80
C MET A 280 21.43 -29.81 35.07
N ASN A 281 21.31 -30.96 35.76
CA ASN A 281 22.12 -31.26 36.96
C ASN A 281 23.62 -31.36 36.65
N GLY A 282 23.99 -31.73 35.42
CA GLY A 282 25.38 -31.76 34.99
C GLY A 282 25.94 -30.40 34.56
N GLY A 283 25.08 -29.37 34.44
CA GLY A 283 25.45 -28.03 33.98
C GLY A 283 25.96 -28.03 32.55
N TYR A 284 25.43 -28.87 31.67
CA TYR A 284 25.96 -29.00 30.29
C TYR A 284 25.49 -27.84 29.42
N PHE A 285 24.21 -27.52 29.57
CA PHE A 285 23.44 -26.63 28.72
C PHE A 285 22.41 -25.94 29.60
N VAL A 286 22.56 -24.63 29.79
CA VAL A 286 21.73 -23.83 30.69
C VAL A 286 20.93 -22.82 29.87
N PRO A 287 19.65 -23.09 29.60
CA PRO A 287 18.77 -22.14 28.96
C PRO A 287 18.55 -20.92 29.86
N LEU A 288 18.56 -19.73 29.27
CA LEU A 288 18.26 -18.48 29.98
C LEU A 288 16.82 -18.04 29.68
N ILE A 289 16.52 -17.89 28.40
CA ILE A 289 15.22 -17.41 27.92
C ILE A 289 14.85 -18.14 26.64
N HIS A 290 13.58 -18.20 26.33
CA HIS A 290 13.11 -18.53 24.99
C HIS A 290 12.35 -17.37 24.39
N PHE A 291 12.53 -17.18 23.09
CA PHE A 291 11.92 -16.12 22.33
C PHE A 291 10.49 -16.48 22.00
N ASN A 292 9.59 -15.51 22.08
CA ASN A 292 8.25 -15.71 21.54
C ASN A 292 8.29 -15.75 20.01
N ALA A 293 7.48 -16.63 19.43
CA ALA A 293 7.14 -16.59 18.01
C ALA A 293 6.17 -15.42 17.79
N LEU A 294 6.73 -14.30 17.33
CA LEU A 294 5.97 -13.14 16.91
C LEU A 294 5.62 -13.28 15.43
N GLU A 295 4.35 -13.19 15.10
CA GLU A 295 3.85 -13.29 13.72
C GLU A 295 2.79 -12.21 13.51
N ALA A 296 2.44 -11.91 12.25
CA ALA A 296 1.44 -10.88 11.96
C ALA A 296 0.42 -11.37 10.94
N THR A 297 -0.87 -11.21 11.24
CA THR A 297 -1.98 -11.54 10.33
C THR A 297 -2.78 -10.28 10.00
N VAL A 298 -3.42 -10.26 8.82
CA VAL A 298 -4.40 -9.21 8.51
C VAL A 298 -5.53 -9.24 9.52
N ARG A 299 -5.98 -8.05 9.92
CA ARG A 299 -6.99 -7.93 10.96
C ARG A 299 -8.37 -8.34 10.45
N GLY A 300 -8.99 -9.30 11.13
CA GLY A 300 -10.41 -9.62 11.00
C GLY A 300 -10.85 -10.33 9.71
N SER A 301 -9.95 -10.60 8.77
CA SER A 301 -10.31 -11.27 7.51
C SER A 301 -10.35 -12.80 7.61
N PHE A 302 -9.67 -13.37 8.60
CA PHE A 302 -9.54 -14.82 8.75
C PHE A 302 -9.79 -15.28 10.19
N ALA A 303 -10.50 -16.40 10.32
CA ALA A 303 -10.70 -17.16 11.54
C ALA A 303 -10.04 -18.54 11.41
N GLY A 304 -9.97 -19.28 12.52
CA GLY A 304 -9.40 -20.63 12.54
C GLY A 304 -7.89 -20.71 12.76
N TRP A 305 -7.23 -19.60 13.11
CA TRP A 305 -5.84 -19.59 13.60
C TRP A 305 -5.71 -20.48 14.84
N VAL A 306 -4.76 -21.42 14.83
CA VAL A 306 -4.52 -22.34 15.94
C VAL A 306 -3.31 -21.87 16.73
N ASN A 307 -3.53 -21.30 17.91
CA ASN A 307 -2.45 -20.92 18.82
C ASN A 307 -1.85 -22.16 19.49
N MET A 308 -0.53 -22.28 19.39
CA MET A 308 0.26 -23.31 20.05
C MET A 308 1.70 -22.82 20.20
N PRO A 309 2.53 -23.48 21.01
CA PRO A 309 3.97 -23.23 20.99
C PRO A 309 4.50 -23.37 19.55
N GLY A 310 5.34 -22.43 19.13
CA GLY A 310 5.84 -22.29 17.76
C GLY A 310 5.08 -21.28 16.89
N GLY A 311 3.93 -20.75 17.35
CA GLY A 311 3.14 -19.78 16.57
C GLY A 311 1.91 -20.37 15.90
N VAL A 312 1.17 -19.52 15.21
CA VAL A 312 0.02 -19.91 14.40
C VAL A 312 0.43 -20.40 13.01
N ASN A 313 1.69 -20.23 12.57
CA ASN A 313 2.20 -20.89 11.36
C ASN A 313 2.43 -22.40 11.60
N ASN A 314 1.34 -23.16 11.71
CA ASN A 314 1.38 -24.59 11.99
C ASN A 314 0.37 -25.36 11.13
N PHE A 315 0.58 -26.68 11.07
CA PHE A 315 -0.25 -27.60 10.31
C PHE A 315 -1.76 -27.43 10.58
N TRP A 316 -2.15 -27.29 11.84
CA TRP A 316 -3.56 -27.20 12.24
C TRP A 316 -4.21 -25.90 11.79
N THR A 317 -3.47 -24.79 11.78
CA THR A 317 -3.94 -23.53 11.18
C THR A 317 -4.28 -23.73 9.71
N TYR A 318 -3.42 -24.37 8.91
CA TYR A 318 -3.71 -24.57 7.49
C TYR A 318 -4.92 -25.49 7.23
N GLN A 319 -5.27 -26.35 8.18
CA GLN A 319 -6.50 -27.16 8.09
C GLN A 319 -7.77 -26.41 8.48
N LYS A 320 -7.65 -25.36 9.30
CA LYS A 320 -8.80 -24.67 9.92
C LYS A 320 -9.00 -23.24 9.43
N VAL A 321 -7.96 -22.60 8.90
CA VAL A 321 -8.02 -21.20 8.52
C VAL A 321 -9.00 -21.00 7.38
N HIS A 322 -9.92 -20.06 7.56
CA HIS A 322 -10.94 -19.72 6.59
C HIS A 322 -11.27 -18.25 6.71
N VAL A 323 -11.80 -17.69 5.62
CA VAL A 323 -12.27 -16.31 5.58
C VAL A 323 -13.42 -16.16 6.58
N SER A 324 -13.33 -15.16 7.46
CA SER A 324 -14.42 -14.83 8.38
C SER A 324 -15.59 -14.24 7.60
N LEU A 325 -16.78 -14.84 7.70
CA LEU A 325 -17.98 -14.33 7.04
C LEU A 325 -18.60 -13.21 7.89
N ALA A 326 -18.53 -11.99 7.38
CA ALA A 326 -19.08 -10.77 7.98
C ALA A 326 -20.48 -10.40 7.43
N GLY A 327 -21.12 -11.31 6.68
CA GLY A 327 -22.44 -11.10 6.09
C GLY A 327 -22.40 -10.47 4.69
N SER A 328 -23.48 -9.81 4.30
CA SER A 328 -23.60 -9.15 2.98
C SER A 328 -23.25 -7.67 3.07
N LEU A 329 -22.58 -7.16 2.05
CA LEU A 329 -22.47 -5.71 1.86
C LEU A 329 -23.83 -5.11 1.49
N ALA A 330 -24.03 -3.85 1.84
CA ALA A 330 -25.01 -2.98 1.23
C ALA A 330 -24.27 -1.84 0.50
N ALA A 331 -24.75 -1.48 -0.68
CA ALA A 331 -24.13 -0.44 -1.50
C ALA A 331 -25.17 0.61 -1.92
N GLY A 332 -24.80 1.89 -1.80
CA GLY A 332 -25.51 3.04 -2.34
C GLY A 332 -24.66 3.72 -3.40
N LEU A 333 -25.31 4.22 -4.46
CA LEU A 333 -24.66 4.97 -5.54
C LEU A 333 -25.38 6.30 -5.74
N THR A 334 -24.63 7.39 -5.72
CA THR A 334 -25.10 8.74 -6.05
C THR A 334 -24.27 9.31 -7.19
N ILE A 335 -24.92 9.93 -8.17
CA ILE A 335 -24.25 10.61 -9.29
C ILE A 335 -24.55 12.10 -9.20
N LEU A 336 -23.50 12.93 -9.27
CA LEU A 336 -23.63 14.38 -9.17
C LEU A 336 -22.70 15.10 -10.19
N PRO A 337 -23.25 15.90 -11.11
CA PRO A 337 -24.68 16.09 -11.39
C PRO A 337 -25.34 14.88 -12.08
N THR A 338 -26.65 14.71 -11.89
CA THR A 338 -27.44 13.63 -12.50
C THR A 338 -27.72 13.84 -13.99
N SER A 339 -27.44 15.03 -14.52
CA SER A 339 -27.49 15.31 -15.95
C SER A 339 -26.19 15.94 -16.42
N VAL A 340 -25.62 15.37 -17.49
CA VAL A 340 -24.36 15.82 -18.09
C VAL A 340 -24.43 15.74 -19.61
N LYS A 341 -23.56 16.50 -20.28
CA LYS A 341 -23.38 16.39 -21.73
C LYS A 341 -22.61 15.12 -22.09
N ALA A 342 -22.87 14.58 -23.27
CA ALA A 342 -22.08 13.50 -23.85
C ALA A 342 -20.57 13.85 -23.82
N GLY A 343 -19.74 12.93 -23.31
CA GLY A 343 -18.29 13.13 -23.17
C GLY A 343 -17.84 13.98 -21.98
N ALA A 344 -18.75 14.60 -21.23
CA ALA A 344 -18.41 15.31 -20.00
C ALA A 344 -18.22 14.35 -18.82
N THR A 345 -17.47 14.77 -17.80
CA THR A 345 -17.30 14.01 -16.56
C THR A 345 -18.36 14.38 -15.52
N THR A 346 -18.79 13.39 -14.75
CA THR A 346 -19.63 13.54 -13.55
C THR A 346 -19.00 12.81 -12.37
N THR A 347 -19.36 13.17 -11.15
CA THR A 347 -18.85 12.51 -9.93
C THR A 347 -19.79 11.37 -9.53
N ALA A 348 -19.25 10.16 -9.43
CA ALA A 348 -19.93 9.01 -8.87
C ALA A 348 -19.44 8.77 -7.44
N ILE A 349 -20.37 8.70 -6.49
CA ILE A 349 -20.11 8.50 -5.07
C ILE A 349 -20.74 7.16 -4.67
N ALA A 350 -19.91 6.18 -4.36
CA ALA A 350 -20.32 4.90 -3.81
C ALA A 350 -20.20 4.93 -2.28
N LYS A 351 -21.24 4.49 -1.58
CA LYS A 351 -21.22 4.25 -0.13
C LYS A 351 -21.43 2.76 0.13
N VAL A 352 -20.54 2.14 0.89
CA VAL A 352 -20.59 0.71 1.21
C VAL A 352 -20.70 0.55 2.72
N THR A 353 -21.70 -0.21 3.16
CA THR A 353 -21.93 -0.56 4.57
C THR A 353 -22.08 -2.07 4.73
N ASP A 354 -22.02 -2.55 5.98
CA ASP A 354 -22.44 -3.90 6.33
C ASP A 354 -23.98 -3.98 6.48
N ALA A 355 -24.48 -5.16 6.90
CA ALA A 355 -25.90 -5.43 7.07
C ALA A 355 -26.53 -4.61 8.20
N GLU A 356 -25.72 -4.20 9.18
CA GLU A 356 -26.10 -3.37 10.32
C GLU A 356 -26.02 -1.86 10.00
N GLY A 357 -25.52 -1.50 8.80
CA GLY A 357 -25.40 -0.12 8.33
C GLY A 357 -24.11 0.59 8.74
N ALA A 358 -23.14 -0.12 9.34
CA ALA A 358 -21.84 0.43 9.67
C ALA A 358 -20.97 0.61 8.41
N PRO A 359 -20.18 1.68 8.31
CA PRO A 359 -19.35 1.95 7.14
C PRO A 359 -18.25 0.90 6.97
N VAL A 360 -18.09 0.38 5.74
CA VAL A 360 -17.07 -0.62 5.43
C VAL A 360 -15.92 0.04 4.67
N SER A 361 -14.81 0.28 5.37
CA SER A 361 -13.56 0.81 4.80
C SER A 361 -12.81 -0.24 3.98
N GLY A 362 -12.13 0.17 2.90
CA GLY A 362 -11.33 -0.69 2.05
C GLY A 362 -12.12 -1.76 1.29
N ALA A 363 -13.39 -1.52 0.99
CA ALA A 363 -14.16 -2.33 0.04
C ALA A 363 -13.80 -1.88 -1.39
N VAL A 364 -13.52 -2.85 -2.27
CA VAL A 364 -13.24 -2.59 -3.68
C VAL A 364 -14.56 -2.32 -4.40
N VAL A 365 -14.63 -1.23 -5.16
CA VAL A 365 -15.82 -0.85 -5.93
C VAL A 365 -15.44 -0.65 -7.39
N SER A 366 -16.17 -1.29 -8.29
CA SER A 366 -16.02 -1.15 -9.74
C SER A 366 -17.28 -0.53 -10.36
N PHE A 367 -17.10 0.49 -11.19
CA PHE A 367 -18.18 1.21 -11.88
C PHE A 367 -18.30 0.73 -13.32
N TRP A 368 -19.52 0.48 -13.77
CA TRP A 368 -19.85 -0.05 -15.08
C TRP A 368 -20.90 0.81 -15.77
N ILE A 369 -20.69 1.07 -17.06
CA ILE A 369 -21.65 1.74 -17.95
C ILE A 369 -21.77 0.87 -19.20
N ALA A 370 -22.98 0.49 -19.57
CA ALA A 370 -23.26 -0.34 -20.76
C ALA A 370 -22.38 -1.60 -20.86
N GLY A 371 -22.10 -2.25 -19.71
CA GLY A 371 -21.28 -3.47 -19.65
C GLY A 371 -19.76 -3.27 -19.74
N SER A 372 -19.27 -2.02 -19.81
CA SER A 372 -17.83 -1.71 -19.76
C SER A 372 -17.46 -1.08 -18.42
N GLN A 373 -16.34 -1.51 -17.83
CA GLN A 373 -15.81 -0.92 -16.60
C GLN A 373 -15.20 0.45 -16.90
N VAL A 374 -15.69 1.50 -16.23
CA VAL A 374 -15.26 2.88 -16.47
C VAL A 374 -14.39 3.45 -15.35
N ALA A 375 -14.48 2.89 -14.14
CA ALA A 375 -13.66 3.29 -12.99
C ALA A 375 -13.59 2.17 -11.94
N SER A 376 -12.61 2.24 -11.05
CA SER A 376 -12.56 1.45 -9.82
C SER A 376 -11.78 2.16 -8.71
N GLY A 377 -11.94 1.69 -7.47
CA GLY A 377 -11.19 2.17 -6.31
C GLY A 377 -11.59 1.43 -5.04
N THR A 378 -11.09 1.90 -3.90
CA THR A 378 -11.43 1.38 -2.57
C THR A 378 -12.11 2.43 -1.70
N THR A 379 -13.04 2.01 -0.84
CA THR A 379 -13.69 2.92 0.11
C THR A 379 -12.73 3.41 1.19
N ASP A 380 -12.94 4.64 1.66
CA ASP A 380 -12.21 5.25 2.78
C ASP A 380 -12.74 4.79 4.16
N GLY A 381 -12.20 5.38 5.24
CA GLY A 381 -12.64 5.12 6.62
C GLY A 381 -14.14 5.34 6.90
N THR A 382 -14.84 6.08 6.03
CA THR A 382 -16.28 6.35 6.12
C THR A 382 -17.11 5.42 5.25
N GLY A 383 -16.48 4.44 4.61
CA GLY A 383 -17.13 3.52 3.68
C GLY A 383 -17.48 4.18 2.34
N THR A 384 -16.84 5.29 1.99
CA THR A 384 -17.17 6.06 0.78
C THR A 384 -16.03 5.99 -0.24
N LEU A 385 -16.38 5.89 -1.53
CA LEU A 385 -15.48 6.11 -2.65
C LEU A 385 -16.09 7.16 -3.58
N SER A 386 -15.35 8.22 -3.87
CA SER A 386 -15.73 9.24 -4.86
C SER A 386 -14.77 9.18 -6.04
N THR A 387 -15.31 9.08 -7.26
CA THR A 387 -14.51 9.05 -8.48
C THR A 387 -15.22 9.74 -9.64
N ALA A 388 -14.45 10.23 -10.61
CA ALA A 388 -14.99 10.81 -11.84
C ALA A 388 -15.28 9.71 -12.86
N ILE A 389 -16.45 9.78 -13.50
CA ILE A 389 -16.84 8.91 -14.63
C ILE A 389 -17.24 9.77 -15.84
N THR A 390 -16.93 9.31 -17.04
CA THR A 390 -17.22 10.04 -18.29
C THR A 390 -18.52 9.55 -18.90
N ALA A 391 -19.41 10.48 -19.25
CA ALA A 391 -20.67 10.16 -19.91
C ALA A 391 -20.44 9.61 -21.33
N PRO A 392 -21.12 8.53 -21.73
CA PRO A 392 -21.00 7.98 -23.08
C PRO A 392 -21.57 8.95 -24.13
N SER A 393 -21.31 8.68 -25.41
CA SER A 393 -21.93 9.42 -26.50
C SER A 393 -23.43 9.16 -26.57
N ALA A 394 -24.24 10.21 -26.77
CA ALA A 394 -25.68 10.09 -26.97
C ALA A 394 -26.13 10.96 -28.16
N GLN A 395 -27.02 10.43 -29.01
CA GLN A 395 -27.61 11.17 -30.14
C GLN A 395 -28.86 11.98 -29.76
N GLY A 396 -29.40 11.74 -28.56
CA GLY A 396 -30.56 12.40 -27.97
C GLY A 396 -30.47 12.33 -26.43
N ALA A 397 -31.35 13.03 -25.72
CA ALA A 397 -31.41 12.92 -24.27
C ALA A 397 -31.70 11.46 -23.88
N THR A 398 -30.74 10.78 -23.26
CA THR A 398 -30.80 9.34 -22.99
C THR A 398 -30.45 9.07 -21.53
N ASP A 399 -31.29 8.31 -20.85
CA ASP A 399 -30.97 7.83 -19.50
C ASP A 399 -30.03 6.63 -19.57
N VAL A 400 -28.91 6.75 -18.89
CA VAL A 400 -27.84 5.76 -18.84
C VAL A 400 -27.74 5.22 -17.43
N GLN A 401 -27.78 3.89 -17.30
CA GLN A 401 -27.59 3.21 -16.03
C GLN A 401 -26.09 3.10 -15.72
N VAL A 402 -25.71 3.55 -14.53
CA VAL A 402 -24.39 3.30 -13.94
C VAL A 402 -24.58 2.23 -12.87
N THR A 403 -23.84 1.14 -12.99
CA THR A 403 -23.87 0.04 -12.03
C THR A 403 -22.56 0.01 -11.25
N ILE A 404 -22.65 -0.18 -9.93
CA ILE A 404 -21.47 -0.50 -9.13
C ILE A 404 -21.54 -1.94 -8.63
N GLN A 405 -20.38 -2.58 -8.58
CA GLN A 405 -20.17 -3.84 -7.88
C GLN A 405 -19.16 -3.60 -6.77
N ALA A 406 -19.57 -3.82 -5.54
CA ALA A 406 -18.76 -3.71 -4.34
C ALA A 406 -18.38 -5.10 -3.84
N SER A 407 -17.11 -5.30 -3.52
CA SER A 407 -16.60 -6.55 -2.95
C SER A 407 -15.58 -6.27 -1.84
N LYS A 408 -15.57 -7.14 -0.84
CA LYS A 408 -14.57 -7.14 0.22
C LYS A 408 -14.43 -8.57 0.73
N LEU A 409 -13.20 -9.02 0.95
CA LEU A 409 -12.95 -10.33 1.53
C LEU A 409 -13.71 -10.45 2.87
N GLY A 410 -14.40 -11.57 3.06
CA GLY A 410 -15.27 -11.80 4.23
C GLY A 410 -16.72 -11.37 4.03
N TYR A 411 -17.05 -10.61 2.99
CA TYR A 411 -18.42 -10.21 2.71
C TYR A 411 -18.94 -10.82 1.41
N ALA A 412 -20.24 -11.13 1.38
CA ALA A 412 -20.95 -11.30 0.12
C ALA A 412 -21.05 -9.92 -0.57
N GLY A 413 -20.67 -9.86 -1.85
CA GLY A 413 -20.64 -8.62 -2.63
C GLY A 413 -22.02 -7.99 -2.78
N ALA A 414 -22.03 -6.69 -3.08
CA ALA A 414 -23.26 -5.92 -3.34
C ALA A 414 -23.23 -5.30 -4.73
N THR A 415 -24.37 -5.27 -5.40
CA THR A 415 -24.55 -4.58 -6.68
C THR A 415 -25.70 -3.59 -6.54
N THR A 416 -25.49 -2.36 -6.97
CA THR A 416 -26.55 -1.35 -7.04
C THR A 416 -26.37 -0.50 -8.29
N SER A 417 -27.40 0.27 -8.66
CA SER A 417 -27.36 1.11 -9.85
C SER A 417 -28.05 2.45 -9.62
N ALA A 418 -27.60 3.46 -10.34
CA ALA A 418 -28.20 4.78 -10.40
C ALA A 418 -28.28 5.23 -11.86
N TRP A 419 -29.20 6.14 -12.14
CA TRP A 419 -29.41 6.67 -13.48
C TRP A 419 -28.77 8.06 -13.60
N MET A 420 -28.21 8.33 -14.77
CA MET A 420 -27.85 9.68 -15.19
C MET A 420 -28.44 9.97 -16.57
N THR A 421 -28.86 11.22 -16.80
CA THR A 421 -29.36 11.66 -18.10
C THR A 421 -28.23 12.28 -18.90
N VAL A 422 -27.87 11.64 -20.00
CA VAL A 422 -26.88 12.16 -20.95
C VAL A 422 -27.59 12.97 -22.02
N THR A 423 -27.24 14.25 -22.09
CA THR A 423 -27.74 15.16 -23.13
C THR A 423 -26.74 15.24 -24.29
N PRO A 424 -27.21 15.31 -25.54
CA PRO A 424 -26.34 15.49 -26.69
C PRO A 424 -25.67 16.87 -26.64
N ASP A 425 -24.39 16.96 -26.99
CA ASP A 425 -23.70 18.25 -27.15
C ASP A 425 -24.02 18.83 -28.54
N ILE A 426 -25.23 19.37 -28.70
CA ILE A 426 -25.67 19.99 -29.96
C ILE A 426 -25.08 21.40 -30.06
N ARG A 427 -24.32 21.68 -31.12
CA ARG A 427 -23.79 23.01 -31.41
C ARG A 427 -24.70 23.80 -32.36
N ALA A 428 -24.88 25.10 -32.12
CA ALA A 428 -25.71 25.95 -32.97
C ALA A 428 -24.99 26.33 -34.27
N LEU A 429 -25.70 26.27 -35.41
CA LEU A 429 -25.22 26.80 -36.69
C LEU A 429 -25.49 28.30 -36.79
N ALA A 430 -24.45 29.09 -37.08
CA ALA A 430 -24.57 30.47 -37.51
C ALA A 430 -24.57 30.53 -39.05
N VAL A 431 -25.69 31.00 -39.61
CA VAL A 431 -25.91 31.05 -41.07
C VAL A 431 -25.96 32.51 -41.52
N ALA A 432 -24.98 32.91 -42.33
CA ALA A 432 -24.95 34.22 -42.97
C ALA A 432 -25.26 34.07 -44.46
N VAL A 433 -26.26 34.80 -44.96
CA VAL A 433 -26.60 34.84 -46.39
C VAL A 433 -26.23 36.20 -46.92
N THR A 434 -25.44 36.25 -48.00
CA THR A 434 -25.00 37.49 -48.64
C THR A 434 -25.28 37.43 -50.13
N SER A 435 -25.50 38.59 -50.74
CA SER A 435 -25.59 38.74 -52.20
C SER A 435 -24.42 39.59 -52.71
N SER A 436 -23.91 39.29 -53.89
CA SER A 436 -22.89 40.10 -54.55
C SER A 436 -23.39 41.49 -54.97
N ALA A 437 -24.71 41.69 -55.05
CA ALA A 437 -25.31 42.97 -55.40
C ALA A 437 -26.65 43.18 -54.66
N VAL A 438 -26.82 44.36 -54.07
CA VAL A 438 -28.08 44.75 -53.40
C VAL A 438 -29.17 45.10 -54.41
N THR A 439 -28.78 45.62 -55.59
CA THR A 439 -29.70 45.96 -56.67
C THR A 439 -29.18 45.40 -58.00
N ILE A 440 -30.03 44.68 -58.73
CA ILE A 440 -29.74 44.11 -60.05
C ILE A 440 -30.68 44.70 -61.11
N ALA A 441 -30.20 44.81 -62.34
CA ALA A 441 -31.09 45.05 -63.49
C ALA A 441 -31.84 43.75 -63.83
N PRO A 442 -33.05 43.82 -64.42
CA PRO A 442 -33.79 42.64 -64.87
C PRO A 442 -32.91 41.73 -65.74
N GLY A 443 -32.94 40.42 -65.47
CA GLY A 443 -32.15 39.42 -66.18
C GLY A 443 -30.65 39.39 -65.85
N THR A 444 -30.12 40.32 -65.05
CA THR A 444 -28.70 40.34 -64.65
C THR A 444 -28.48 39.45 -63.42
N PRO A 445 -27.50 38.53 -63.43
CA PRO A 445 -27.26 37.63 -62.30
C PRO A 445 -26.60 38.32 -61.09
N ALA A 446 -26.98 37.90 -59.88
CA ALA A 446 -26.24 38.14 -58.64
C ALA A 446 -25.87 36.80 -57.99
N THR A 447 -24.71 36.72 -57.34
CA THR A 447 -24.29 35.52 -56.61
C THR A 447 -24.80 35.59 -55.17
N ILE A 448 -25.54 34.57 -54.74
CA ILE A 448 -25.91 34.35 -53.35
C ILE A 448 -24.87 33.42 -52.72
N THR A 449 -24.29 33.86 -51.60
CA THR A 449 -23.35 33.05 -50.81
C THR A 449 -23.93 32.82 -49.42
N VAL A 450 -24.19 31.56 -49.09
CA VAL A 450 -24.54 31.09 -47.75
C VAL A 450 -23.25 30.65 -47.07
N THR A 451 -22.90 31.25 -45.93
CA THR A 451 -21.75 30.87 -45.10
C THR A 451 -22.26 30.27 -43.79
N VAL A 452 -21.79 29.08 -43.46
CA VAL A 452 -22.22 28.29 -42.30
C VAL A 452 -21.03 28.08 -41.37
N THR A 453 -21.17 28.53 -40.13
CA THR A 453 -20.14 28.37 -39.10
C THR A 453 -20.73 27.82 -37.79
N SER A 454 -19.90 27.17 -36.98
CA SER A 454 -20.23 26.65 -35.66
C SER A 454 -19.06 26.98 -34.72
N GLY A 455 -19.31 27.76 -33.66
CA GLY A 455 -18.25 28.23 -32.76
C GLY A 455 -17.15 29.06 -33.43
N GLY A 456 -17.44 29.70 -34.59
CA GLY A 456 -16.48 30.47 -35.38
C GLY A 456 -15.73 29.68 -36.47
N SER A 457 -15.86 28.35 -36.50
CA SER A 457 -15.25 27.49 -37.52
C SER A 457 -16.22 27.17 -38.65
N ALA A 458 -15.72 27.07 -39.89
CA ALA A 458 -16.49 26.68 -41.06
C ALA A 458 -17.05 25.25 -40.94
N VAL A 459 -18.32 25.05 -41.31
CA VAL A 459 -18.96 23.73 -41.30
C VAL A 459 -19.07 23.21 -42.74
N SER A 460 -18.23 22.24 -43.10
CA SER A 460 -18.25 21.58 -44.40
C SER A 460 -19.34 20.50 -44.48
N GLY A 461 -19.98 20.35 -45.64
CA GLY A 461 -21.00 19.33 -45.88
C GLY A 461 -22.37 19.59 -45.23
N ALA A 462 -22.61 20.80 -44.70
CA ALA A 462 -23.92 21.18 -44.19
C ALA A 462 -24.92 21.31 -45.35
N THR A 463 -26.12 20.76 -45.19
CA THR A 463 -27.17 20.80 -46.23
C THR A 463 -27.86 22.15 -46.17
N VAL A 464 -27.85 22.87 -47.29
CA VAL A 464 -28.50 24.17 -47.45
C VAL A 464 -29.73 24.00 -48.34
N SER A 465 -30.85 24.59 -47.90
CA SER A 465 -32.07 24.74 -48.68
C SER A 465 -32.43 26.22 -48.77
N LEU A 466 -32.70 26.72 -49.98
CA LEU A 466 -33.02 28.11 -50.26
C LEU A 466 -34.47 28.25 -50.68
N ASP A 467 -35.14 29.22 -50.07
CA ASP A 467 -36.47 29.68 -50.47
C ASP A 467 -36.40 31.14 -50.94
N VAL A 468 -37.03 31.44 -52.07
CA VAL A 468 -37.06 32.77 -52.67
C VAL A 468 -38.48 33.33 -52.54
N ILE A 469 -38.61 34.35 -51.69
CA ILE A 469 -39.88 35.03 -51.45
C ILE A 469 -39.95 36.26 -52.36
N GLY A 470 -40.90 36.24 -53.30
CA GLY A 470 -41.14 37.29 -54.30
C GLY A 470 -41.30 36.71 -55.70
N LEU A 471 -42.43 36.99 -56.37
CA LEU A 471 -42.76 36.43 -57.69
C LEU A 471 -41.78 36.95 -58.76
N GLY A 472 -41.22 36.05 -59.58
CA GLY A 472 -40.31 36.39 -60.68
C GLY A 472 -38.81 36.28 -60.37
N GLY A 473 -38.43 35.93 -59.13
CA GLY A 473 -37.06 35.62 -58.73
C GLY A 473 -36.77 34.12 -58.78
N LYS A 474 -35.57 33.72 -59.21
CA LYS A 474 -35.15 32.31 -59.24
C LYS A 474 -33.66 32.17 -58.88
N VAL A 475 -33.33 31.09 -58.19
CA VAL A 475 -31.95 30.64 -57.97
C VAL A 475 -31.64 29.45 -58.87
N ALA A 476 -30.41 29.37 -59.37
CA ALA A 476 -29.97 28.27 -60.25
C ALA A 476 -29.96 26.91 -59.53
N ALA A 477 -29.55 26.90 -58.27
CA ALA A 477 -29.65 25.78 -57.35
C ALA A 477 -30.37 26.23 -56.08
N ALA A 478 -31.51 25.59 -55.77
CA ALA A 478 -32.30 25.84 -54.56
C ALA A 478 -31.84 25.00 -53.37
N SER A 479 -30.93 24.04 -53.56
CA SER A 479 -30.31 23.28 -52.48
C SER A 479 -28.90 22.83 -52.85
N GLY A 480 -28.12 22.44 -51.84
CA GLY A 480 -26.79 21.87 -52.00
C GLY A 480 -26.07 21.67 -50.67
N THR A 481 -24.79 21.38 -50.70
CA THR A 481 -23.95 21.23 -49.50
C THR A 481 -22.88 22.31 -49.45
N THR A 482 -22.46 22.69 -48.25
CA THR A 482 -21.33 23.62 -48.06
C THR A 482 -19.99 22.97 -48.40
N ASP A 483 -19.07 23.75 -48.95
CA ASP A 483 -17.69 23.37 -49.22
C ASP A 483 -16.82 23.35 -47.94
N VAL A 484 -15.52 23.08 -48.10
CA VAL A 484 -14.54 23.05 -47.00
C VAL A 484 -14.37 24.38 -46.26
N GLN A 485 -14.78 25.50 -46.86
CA GLN A 485 -14.81 26.83 -46.23
C GLN A 485 -16.18 27.15 -45.62
N GLY A 486 -17.10 26.19 -45.60
CA GLY A 486 -18.44 26.35 -45.06
C GLY A 486 -19.36 27.17 -45.96
N LYS A 487 -19.07 27.27 -47.25
CA LYS A 487 -19.83 28.10 -48.20
C LYS A 487 -20.65 27.28 -49.19
N PHE A 488 -21.85 27.77 -49.47
CA PHE A 488 -22.67 27.33 -50.60
C PHE A 488 -22.99 28.55 -51.46
N THR A 489 -22.70 28.48 -52.77
CA THR A 489 -22.90 29.59 -53.71
C THR A 489 -23.86 29.20 -54.82
N THR A 490 -24.82 30.08 -55.13
CA THR A 490 -25.77 29.91 -56.24
C THR A 490 -26.01 31.23 -56.94
N THR A 491 -26.48 31.19 -58.19
CA THR A 491 -26.79 32.40 -58.95
C THR A 491 -28.27 32.73 -58.82
N PHE A 492 -28.58 33.94 -58.36
CA PHE A 492 -29.91 34.53 -58.33
C PHE A 492 -30.14 35.40 -59.56
N THR A 493 -31.31 35.27 -60.18
CA THR A 493 -31.78 36.13 -61.28
C THR A 493 -33.23 36.49 -61.04
N ALA A 494 -33.64 37.69 -61.46
CA ALA A 494 -35.02 38.13 -61.40
C ALA A 494 -35.41 38.84 -62.69
N ASP A 495 -36.64 38.63 -63.15
CA ASP A 495 -37.21 39.27 -64.34
C ASP A 495 -38.59 39.86 -64.00
N VAL A 496 -38.62 41.16 -63.69
CA VAL A 496 -39.77 41.88 -63.13
C VAL A 496 -39.77 43.36 -63.54
N GLY A 497 -40.94 44.02 -63.44
CA GLY A 497 -41.19 45.43 -63.79
C GLY A 497 -40.58 46.47 -62.80
N PRO A 498 -41.26 47.59 -62.47
CA PRO A 498 -40.66 48.61 -61.60
C PRO A 498 -40.28 48.05 -60.23
N ARG A 499 -39.18 48.58 -59.68
CA ARG A 499 -38.45 48.19 -58.44
C ARG A 499 -39.16 47.14 -57.56
N THR A 500 -38.71 45.89 -57.61
CA THR A 500 -39.26 44.75 -56.82
C THR A 500 -38.23 44.20 -55.84
N GLN A 501 -38.66 43.84 -54.63
CA GLN A 501 -37.81 43.31 -53.57
C GLN A 501 -38.01 41.79 -53.41
N PHE A 502 -36.91 41.04 -53.36
CA PHE A 502 -36.90 39.59 -53.12
C PHE A 502 -36.17 39.28 -51.82
N ARG A 503 -36.70 38.35 -51.04
CA ARG A 503 -36.03 37.83 -49.84
C ARG A 503 -35.61 36.39 -50.09
N VAL A 504 -34.31 36.13 -50.01
CA VAL A 504 -33.75 34.78 -50.12
C VAL A 504 -33.47 34.28 -48.72
N VAL A 505 -34.13 33.20 -48.32
CA VAL A 505 -34.02 32.56 -47.00
C VAL A 505 -33.26 31.26 -47.16
N ALA A 506 -32.24 31.05 -46.33
CA ALA A 506 -31.53 29.78 -46.23
C ALA A 506 -31.91 29.06 -44.95
N THR A 507 -32.27 27.79 -45.06
CA THR A 507 -32.41 26.84 -43.95
C THR A 507 -31.29 25.82 -44.08
N VAL A 508 -30.53 25.61 -43.00
CA VAL A 508 -29.32 24.78 -43.01
C VAL A 508 -29.42 23.71 -41.93
N THR A 509 -29.13 22.47 -42.30
CA THR A 509 -29.08 21.33 -41.39
C THR A 509 -27.72 20.62 -41.46
N ALA A 510 -27.20 20.16 -40.33
CA ALA A 510 -25.96 19.39 -40.26
C ALA A 510 -26.00 18.41 -39.07
N THR A 511 -25.48 17.20 -39.26
CA THR A 511 -25.40 16.19 -38.18
C THR A 511 -24.60 16.73 -36.99
N GLY A 512 -25.10 16.51 -35.77
CA GLY A 512 -24.48 17.01 -34.53
C GLY A 512 -24.70 18.51 -34.26
N HIS A 513 -25.53 19.18 -35.06
CA HIS A 513 -25.85 20.60 -34.92
C HIS A 513 -27.35 20.85 -34.92
N SER A 514 -27.79 21.97 -34.35
CA SER A 514 -29.17 22.45 -34.49
C SER A 514 -29.34 23.19 -35.81
N ASP A 515 -30.53 23.11 -36.41
CA ASP A 515 -30.84 23.81 -37.66
C ASP A 515 -30.60 25.32 -37.54
N GLY A 516 -30.02 25.90 -38.58
CA GLY A 516 -29.73 27.33 -38.67
C GLY A 516 -30.52 27.99 -39.80
N THR A 517 -30.89 29.27 -39.62
CA THR A 517 -31.53 30.05 -40.69
C THR A 517 -30.84 31.39 -40.88
N GLY A 518 -30.83 31.87 -42.12
CA GLY A 518 -30.32 33.19 -42.48
C GLY A 518 -31.08 33.74 -43.69
N SER A 519 -30.99 35.03 -43.94
CA SER A 519 -31.64 35.61 -45.13
C SER A 519 -30.91 36.84 -45.64
N THR A 520 -31.03 37.09 -46.94
CA THR A 520 -30.64 38.36 -47.56
C THR A 520 -31.78 38.91 -48.39
N THR A 521 -31.69 40.20 -48.73
CA THR A 521 -32.62 40.88 -49.65
C THR A 521 -31.87 41.27 -50.91
N VAL A 522 -32.51 41.09 -52.07
CA VAL A 522 -32.03 41.57 -53.37
C VAL A 522 -33.17 42.36 -54.02
N ILE A 523 -32.86 43.52 -54.58
CA ILE A 523 -33.83 44.39 -55.27
C ILE A 523 -33.56 44.30 -56.78
N ALA A 524 -34.60 44.12 -57.60
CA ALA A 524 -34.50 44.23 -59.05
C ALA A 524 -35.13 45.55 -59.51
N GLU A 525 -34.42 46.36 -60.30
CA GLU A 525 -34.88 47.68 -60.74
C GLU A 525 -34.49 47.98 -62.20
N GLN A 526 -35.46 48.48 -62.98
CA GLN A 526 -35.26 48.92 -64.36
C GLN A 526 -34.83 50.40 -64.39
N ARG A 527 -33.60 50.72 -64.83
CA ARG A 527 -33.16 52.12 -65.00
C ARG A 527 -33.79 52.71 -66.27
N VAL A 528 -34.57 53.79 -66.14
CA VAL A 528 -35.04 54.62 -67.27
C VAL A 528 -33.93 55.61 -67.65
N GLY A 529 -33.59 55.68 -68.95
CA GLY A 529 -32.51 56.53 -69.47
C GLY A 529 -32.78 58.03 -69.34
N THR A 530 -31.72 58.77 -69.01
CA THR A 530 -31.65 60.24 -68.94
C THR A 530 -31.79 60.90 -70.31
N VAL A 531 -32.69 61.89 -70.44
CA VAL A 531 -32.72 62.88 -71.54
C VAL A 531 -32.50 64.26 -70.92
N GLU A 532 -31.42 64.95 -71.32
CA GLU A 532 -31.11 66.32 -70.89
C GLU A 532 -32.10 67.36 -71.46
N PRO A 533 -32.48 68.40 -70.70
CA PRO A 533 -33.29 69.50 -71.20
C PRO A 533 -32.41 70.60 -71.84
N ARG A 534 -32.84 71.10 -73.00
CA ARG A 534 -32.22 72.22 -73.71
C ARG A 534 -33.05 73.49 -73.51
N VAL A 535 -32.56 74.47 -72.75
CA VAL A 535 -32.97 75.90 -72.85
C VAL A 535 -31.71 76.77 -72.74
N ILE A 536 -31.64 77.76 -73.64
CA ILE A 536 -30.51 78.65 -73.97
C ILE A 536 -30.70 80.03 -73.31
N ALA A 537 -29.57 80.74 -73.13
CA ALA A 537 -29.34 82.14 -72.73
C ALA A 537 -29.29 82.35 -71.21
N GLY A 538 -28.14 82.64 -70.58
CA GLY A 538 -27.19 83.76 -70.79
C GLY A 538 -27.38 84.69 -69.56
N LEU A 539 -26.40 85.09 -68.75
CA LEU A 539 -25.01 85.48 -68.97
C LEU A 539 -24.21 85.33 -67.65
N ASP A 540 -22.93 85.03 -67.84
CA ASP A 540 -21.73 85.09 -66.98
C ASP A 540 -21.75 86.17 -65.87
N THR A 541 -21.20 85.97 -64.68
CA THR A 541 -19.75 85.92 -64.47
C THR A 541 -19.42 85.35 -63.09
N THR A 542 -18.48 84.41 -63.10
CA THR A 542 -17.31 84.38 -62.22
C THR A 542 -17.19 85.47 -61.15
N THR A 543 -16.49 85.11 -60.07
CA THR A 543 -16.01 85.98 -58.97
C THR A 543 -17.12 86.32 -57.96
N ILE A 544 -17.21 85.65 -56.82
CA ILE A 544 -16.34 85.85 -55.65
C ILE A 544 -16.79 84.78 -54.64
N ILE A 545 -15.98 83.76 -54.41
CA ILE A 545 -15.06 83.76 -53.27
C ILE A 545 -15.82 83.60 -51.95
N VAL A 546 -15.61 82.46 -51.29
CA VAL A 546 -15.10 82.43 -49.90
C VAL A 546 -15.94 83.19 -48.86
N ALA A 547 -17.23 83.40 -49.09
CA ALA A 547 -18.12 83.86 -48.06
C ALA A 547 -18.70 82.67 -47.29
N VAL A 548 -17.89 82.24 -46.32
CA VAL A 548 -18.41 81.84 -45.00
C VAL A 548 -18.85 80.37 -44.88
N LEU A 549 -17.90 79.48 -45.19
CA LEU A 549 -17.46 78.47 -44.20
C LEU A 549 -16.59 79.20 -43.14
N ALA A 550 -17.15 80.25 -42.55
CA ALA A 550 -16.87 80.62 -41.19
C ALA A 550 -18.11 80.17 -40.41
N LEU A 551 -17.88 79.66 -39.21
CA LEU A 551 -18.89 79.40 -38.18
C LEU A 551 -19.67 78.08 -38.22
N VAL A 552 -18.96 76.94 -38.30
CA VAL A 552 -19.22 75.83 -37.34
C VAL A 552 -17.91 75.25 -36.78
N VAL A 553 -16.91 76.11 -36.56
CA VAL A 553 -15.76 75.81 -35.65
C VAL A 553 -15.95 76.49 -34.28
N ILE A 554 -17.04 77.24 -34.06
CA ILE A 554 -17.36 77.82 -32.75
C ILE A 554 -18.80 77.48 -32.40
N GLY A 555 -18.98 76.30 -31.81
CA GLY A 555 -20.29 75.78 -31.37
C GLY A 555 -20.19 74.52 -30.50
N ALA A 556 -19.03 73.89 -30.47
CA ALA A 556 -18.73 72.77 -29.56
C ALA A 556 -18.29 73.20 -28.14
N ILE A 557 -18.50 74.47 -27.73
CA ILE A 557 -18.10 74.96 -26.38
C ILE A 557 -19.26 75.55 -25.56
N ALA A 558 -20.52 75.52 -26.03
CA ALA A 558 -21.64 76.12 -25.26
C ALA A 558 -22.87 75.20 -25.07
N ALA A 559 -22.66 73.89 -24.88
CA ALA A 559 -23.71 72.98 -24.43
C ALA A 559 -23.26 71.99 -23.33
N MET A 560 -22.15 72.27 -22.65
CA MET A 560 -21.82 71.70 -21.35
C MET A 560 -21.47 72.84 -20.39
N MET A 561 -22.51 73.38 -19.74
CA MET A 561 -22.56 73.82 -18.34
C MET A 561 -23.64 74.89 -18.15
N GLY A 562 -24.68 74.54 -17.40
CA GLY A 562 -25.24 75.51 -16.45
C GLY A 562 -26.76 75.64 -16.39
N ARG A 563 -27.34 74.90 -15.42
CA ARG A 563 -28.46 75.31 -14.54
C ARG A 563 -29.86 75.31 -15.19
N LYS A 564 -30.92 74.81 -14.56
CA LYS A 564 -31.21 74.55 -13.15
C LYS A 564 -32.54 73.77 -13.07
N LYS A 565 -32.62 72.90 -12.06
CA LYS A 565 -33.79 72.25 -11.45
C LYS A 565 -34.50 71.18 -12.26
#